data_AF-A0A060CFD1-F1
#
_entry.id   AF-A0A060CFD1-F1
#
_cell.length_a   1.000
_cell.length_b   1.000
_cell.length_c   1.000
_cell.angle_alpha   90.00
_cell.angle_beta   90.00
_cell.angle_gamma   90.00
#
_symmetry.space_group_name_H-M   'P 1'
#
loop_
_entity.id
_entity.type
_entity.pdbx_description
1 polymer ?
#
loop_
_entity_poly.entity_id
_entity_poly.type
_entity_poly.pdbx_seq_one_letter_code
_entity_poly.pdbx_strand_id
1 'polypeptide(L)'
;MQNMSGSQLRQAMLNHVTQVATHYKGKIYAWDVVNEAFADGSSGARRDSNLQRTGNDWIEAAFRAARAADPNAKLCYNDYNTDNWSHAKTQGVYTMVKDFKARGVPIDCVGFQAHFNSGNPVPNNYHETLQHFADLGVDVQITELDIEGSGSSQAEQYQGSRRPASPS
;
A
#
# COMPACT_ATOMS: atom_id res chain seq x y z
N MET A 1 -15.51 9.53 -12.86
CA MET A 1 -15.69 9.57 -11.39
C MET A 1 -15.44 10.94 -10.77
N GLN A 2 -14.64 11.85 -11.36
CA GLN A 2 -14.28 13.13 -10.71
C GLN A 2 -15.48 14.05 -10.35
N ASN A 3 -16.62 13.94 -11.04
CA ASN A 3 -17.82 14.74 -10.76
C ASN A 3 -18.89 14.02 -9.90
N MET A 4 -18.60 12.81 -9.40
CA MET A 4 -19.53 12.02 -8.59
C MET A 4 -19.19 12.17 -7.10
N SER A 5 -20.19 12.03 -6.23
CA SER A 5 -20.02 12.09 -4.77
C SER A 5 -20.96 11.10 -4.06
N GLY A 6 -20.77 10.96 -2.74
CA GLY A 6 -21.67 10.18 -1.87
C GLY A 6 -21.88 8.74 -2.34
N SER A 7 -23.12 8.25 -2.22
CA SER A 7 -23.50 6.87 -2.55
C SER A 7 -23.30 6.52 -4.03
N GLN A 8 -23.50 7.48 -4.94
CA GLN A 8 -23.30 7.25 -6.38
C GLN A 8 -21.82 6.98 -6.69
N LEU A 9 -20.91 7.78 -6.12
CA LEU A 9 -19.48 7.52 -6.26
C LEU A 9 -19.07 6.20 -5.61
N ARG A 10 -19.61 5.91 -4.42
CA ARG A 10 -19.37 4.65 -3.70
C ARG A 10 -19.74 3.45 -4.56
N GLN A 11 -20.93 3.46 -5.15
CA GLN A 11 -21.39 2.37 -6.02
C GLN A 11 -20.58 2.28 -7.31
N ALA A 12 -20.23 3.42 -7.92
CA ALA A 12 -19.39 3.43 -9.11
C ALA A 12 -18.02 2.81 -8.86
N MET A 13 -17.39 3.10 -7.72
CA MET A 13 -16.13 2.48 -7.31
C MET A 13 -16.28 0.97 -7.13
N LEU A 14 -17.28 0.51 -6.37
CA LEU A 14 -17.51 -0.92 -6.14
C LEU A 14 -17.80 -1.68 -7.45
N ASN A 15 -18.58 -1.06 -8.33
CA ASN A 15 -18.85 -1.60 -9.67
C ASN A 15 -17.57 -1.69 -10.50
N HIS A 16 -16.72 -0.67 -10.47
CA HIS A 16 -15.45 -0.67 -11.19
C HIS A 16 -14.52 -1.78 -10.71
N VAL A 17 -14.28 -1.87 -9.39
CA VAL A 17 -13.46 -2.93 -8.77
C VAL A 17 -13.98 -4.31 -9.17
N THR A 18 -15.30 -4.53 -9.03
CA THR A 18 -15.91 -5.83 -9.33
C THR A 18 -15.77 -6.18 -10.81
N GLN A 19 -16.06 -5.25 -11.72
CA GLN A 19 -16.03 -5.51 -13.16
C GLN A 19 -14.61 -5.78 -13.66
N VAL A 20 -13.63 -4.98 -13.23
CA VAL A 20 -12.22 -5.17 -13.63
C VAL A 20 -11.67 -6.48 -13.08
N ALA A 21 -11.84 -6.74 -11.78
CA ALA A 21 -11.35 -7.98 -11.17
C ALA A 21 -12.05 -9.22 -11.75
N THR A 22 -13.34 -9.15 -12.06
CA THR A 22 -14.06 -10.25 -12.72
C THR A 22 -13.55 -10.49 -14.14
N HIS A 23 -13.28 -9.42 -14.90
CA HIS A 23 -12.80 -9.53 -16.28
C HIS A 23 -11.46 -10.27 -16.38
N TYR A 24 -10.55 -10.02 -15.43
CA TYR A 24 -9.23 -10.65 -15.38
C TYR A 24 -9.13 -11.81 -14.37
N LYS A 25 -10.27 -12.32 -13.89
CA LYS A 25 -10.31 -13.34 -12.84
C LYS A 25 -9.40 -14.53 -13.15
N GLY A 26 -8.53 -14.87 -12.20
CA GLY A 26 -7.60 -15.99 -12.30
C GLY A 26 -6.41 -15.76 -13.24
N LYS A 27 -6.25 -14.56 -13.80
CA LYS A 27 -5.11 -14.18 -14.65
C LYS A 27 -4.11 -13.27 -13.94
N ILE A 28 -4.50 -12.71 -12.80
CA ILE A 28 -3.72 -11.72 -12.08
C ILE A 28 -3.18 -12.34 -10.80
N TYR A 29 -1.86 -12.24 -10.62
CA TYR A 29 -1.19 -12.70 -9.41
C TYR A 29 -1.55 -11.82 -8.21
N ALA A 30 -1.44 -10.50 -8.35
CA ALA A 30 -1.71 -9.53 -7.31
C ALA A 30 -2.36 -8.26 -7.88
N TRP A 31 -3.24 -7.66 -7.10
CA TRP A 31 -3.85 -6.36 -7.36
C TRP A 31 -3.44 -5.38 -6.27
N ASP A 32 -2.98 -4.20 -6.67
CA ASP A 32 -3.04 -3.02 -5.81
C ASP A 32 -4.47 -2.51 -5.80
N VAL A 33 -5.26 -2.99 -4.83
CA VAL A 33 -6.70 -2.68 -4.74
C VAL A 33 -6.91 -1.20 -4.44
N VAL A 34 -6.05 -0.64 -3.59
CA VAL A 34 -6.03 0.78 -3.26
C VAL A 34 -4.58 1.26 -3.25
N ASN A 35 -4.35 2.37 -3.94
CA ASN A 35 -3.07 3.06 -4.01
C ASN A 35 -3.15 4.41 -3.30
N GLU A 36 -2.18 4.70 -2.42
CA GLU A 36 -1.93 6.02 -1.83
C GLU A 36 -3.11 6.71 -1.12
N ALA A 37 -3.77 5.98 -0.22
CA ALA A 37 -4.90 6.52 0.54
C ALA A 37 -4.51 7.35 1.78
N PHE A 38 -3.22 7.47 2.11
CA PHE A 38 -2.75 8.29 3.22
C PHE A 38 -2.10 9.61 2.75
N ALA A 39 -2.28 10.66 3.54
CA ALA A 39 -1.65 11.94 3.31
C ALA A 39 -0.18 11.91 3.76
N ASP A 40 0.66 12.68 3.09
CA ASP A 40 1.99 12.99 3.59
C ASP A 40 1.91 13.94 4.80
N GLY A 41 3.01 14.01 5.56
CA GLY A 41 3.13 14.84 6.75
C GLY A 41 3.05 14.04 8.06
N SER A 42 2.75 14.73 9.15
CA SER A 42 2.91 14.23 10.52
C SER A 42 1.64 13.66 11.15
N SER A 43 0.51 13.68 10.45
CA SER A 43 -0.79 13.28 11.04
C SER A 43 -1.09 11.78 10.95
N GLY A 44 -0.52 11.08 9.96
CA GLY A 44 -0.94 9.71 9.62
C GLY A 44 -2.39 9.63 9.14
N ALA A 45 -2.97 10.76 8.72
CA ALA A 45 -4.36 10.84 8.30
C ALA A 45 -4.58 10.26 6.90
N ARG A 46 -5.83 9.89 6.62
CA ARG A 46 -6.27 9.60 5.26
C ARG A 46 -6.14 10.83 4.39
N ARG A 47 -5.75 10.62 3.13
CA ARG A 47 -5.77 11.66 2.09
C ARG A 47 -7.21 12.12 1.86
N ASP A 48 -7.45 13.43 1.93
CA ASP A 48 -8.74 13.96 1.54
C ASP A 48 -8.96 13.75 0.04
N SER A 49 -10.03 13.04 -0.29
CA SER A 49 -10.41 12.71 -1.66
C SER A 49 -11.92 12.52 -1.73
N ASN A 50 -12.48 12.60 -2.93
CA ASN A 50 -13.90 12.31 -3.13
C ASN A 50 -14.28 10.89 -2.65
N LEU A 51 -13.40 9.90 -2.81
CA LEU A 51 -13.58 8.54 -2.28
C LEU A 51 -13.54 8.51 -0.75
N GLN A 52 -12.57 9.20 -0.12
CA GLN A 52 -12.52 9.31 1.35
C GLN A 52 -13.79 9.92 1.93
N ARG A 53 -14.37 10.90 1.25
CA ARG A 53 -15.64 11.54 1.62
C ARG A 53 -16.87 10.64 1.43
N THR A 54 -16.72 9.45 0.85
CA THR A 54 -17.80 8.45 0.80
C THR A 54 -17.92 7.59 2.06
N GLY A 55 -16.96 7.68 2.98
CA GLY A 55 -16.95 6.93 4.25
C GLY A 55 -15.57 6.39 4.58
N ASN A 56 -15.22 6.31 5.86
CA ASN A 56 -13.90 5.80 6.30
C ASN A 56 -13.67 4.31 5.94
N ASP A 57 -14.74 3.56 5.71
CA ASP A 57 -14.74 2.15 5.31
C ASP A 57 -14.53 1.95 3.79
N TRP A 58 -14.25 3.01 3.03
CA TRP A 58 -14.24 2.91 1.57
C TRP A 58 -13.22 1.89 1.05
N ILE A 59 -12.04 1.89 1.66
CA ILE A 59 -10.92 0.98 1.39
C ILE A 59 -11.33 -0.45 1.71
N GLU A 60 -11.87 -0.69 2.91
CA GLU A 60 -12.32 -2.03 3.31
C GLU A 60 -13.29 -2.63 2.28
N ALA A 61 -14.30 -1.87 1.85
CA ALA A 61 -15.24 -2.44 0.90
C ALA A 61 -14.65 -2.62 -0.51
N ALA A 62 -13.63 -1.83 -0.90
CA ALA A 62 -12.88 -2.11 -2.12
C ALA A 62 -12.17 -3.47 -2.04
N PHE A 63 -11.50 -3.76 -0.93
CA PHE A 63 -10.88 -5.07 -0.68
C PHE A 63 -11.90 -6.22 -0.66
N ARG A 64 -13.05 -6.03 0.03
CA ARG A 64 -14.11 -7.06 0.05
C ARG A 64 -14.72 -7.29 -1.33
N ALA A 65 -14.94 -6.24 -2.13
CA ALA A 65 -15.43 -6.35 -3.49
C ALA A 65 -14.41 -7.06 -4.40
N ALA A 66 -13.13 -6.72 -4.30
CA ALA A 66 -12.05 -7.37 -5.05
C ALA A 66 -11.97 -8.87 -4.72
N ARG A 67 -12.01 -9.24 -3.43
CA ARG A 67 -12.00 -10.64 -2.99
C ARG A 67 -13.22 -11.42 -3.50
N ALA A 68 -14.40 -10.81 -3.50
CA ALA A 68 -15.60 -11.46 -4.01
C ALA A 68 -15.51 -11.72 -5.53
N ALA A 69 -14.91 -10.81 -6.28
CA ALA A 69 -14.74 -10.94 -7.72
C ALA A 69 -13.67 -11.98 -8.10
N ASP A 70 -12.48 -11.88 -7.51
CA ASP A 70 -11.36 -12.82 -7.72
C ASP A 70 -10.80 -13.35 -6.38
N PRO A 71 -11.26 -14.53 -5.93
CA PRO A 71 -10.80 -15.12 -4.69
C PRO A 71 -9.32 -15.53 -4.67
N ASN A 72 -8.68 -15.69 -5.83
CA ASN A 72 -7.35 -16.28 -5.93
C ASN A 72 -6.22 -15.25 -6.05
N ALA A 73 -6.53 -14.02 -6.47
CA ALA A 73 -5.55 -12.94 -6.54
C ALA A 73 -5.12 -12.49 -5.14
N LYS A 74 -3.86 -12.11 -5.00
CA LYS A 74 -3.36 -11.38 -3.82
C LYS A 74 -3.89 -9.95 -3.85
N LEU A 75 -4.39 -9.46 -2.72
CA LEU A 75 -4.95 -8.12 -2.60
C LEU A 75 -4.03 -7.24 -1.75
N CYS A 76 -3.43 -6.23 -2.39
CA CYS A 76 -2.41 -5.37 -1.81
C CYS A 76 -2.93 -3.94 -1.60
N TYR A 77 -2.41 -3.30 -0.56
CA TYR A 77 -2.40 -1.85 -0.43
C TYR A 77 -1.02 -1.32 -0.82
N ASN A 78 -0.91 -0.36 -1.73
CA ASN A 78 0.37 0.19 -2.20
C ASN A 78 0.50 1.69 -1.89
N ASP A 79 1.69 2.15 -1.51
CA ASP A 79 1.91 3.57 -1.20
C ASP A 79 3.41 3.95 -1.19
N TYR A 80 3.71 5.22 -1.45
CA TYR A 80 5.04 5.83 -1.26
C TYR A 80 5.20 6.46 0.12
N ASN A 81 6.43 6.85 0.50
CA ASN A 81 6.76 7.49 1.79
C ASN A 81 6.35 6.65 3.01
N THR A 82 6.21 5.34 2.83
CA THR A 82 5.87 4.38 3.89
C THR A 82 7.10 3.59 4.35
N ASP A 83 8.27 3.86 3.79
CA ASP A 83 9.50 3.08 3.97
C ASP A 83 10.18 3.31 5.34
N ASN A 84 9.91 4.43 5.99
CA ASN A 84 10.50 4.80 7.28
C ASN A 84 9.51 4.54 8.42
N TRP A 85 9.89 3.68 9.37
CA TRP A 85 9.06 3.27 10.50
C TRP A 85 8.60 4.47 11.35
N SER A 86 9.43 5.49 11.50
CA SER A 86 9.14 6.66 12.33
C SER A 86 8.16 7.65 11.68
N HIS A 87 7.80 7.47 10.40
CA HIS A 87 6.86 8.39 9.74
C HIS A 87 5.42 8.13 10.18
N ALA A 88 4.68 9.21 10.42
CA ALA A 88 3.26 9.12 10.79
C ALA A 88 2.41 8.44 9.71
N LYS A 89 2.75 8.64 8.42
CA LYS A 89 2.11 7.94 7.29
C LYS A 89 2.27 6.43 7.41
N THR A 90 3.50 5.94 7.61
CA THR A 90 3.81 4.52 7.84
C THR A 90 3.00 3.96 9.01
N GLN A 91 2.96 4.66 10.14
CA GLN A 91 2.18 4.25 11.31
C GLN A 91 0.68 4.21 11.06
N GLY A 92 0.15 5.15 10.27
CA GLY A 92 -1.25 5.16 9.83
C GLY A 92 -1.59 3.93 8.97
N VAL A 93 -0.72 3.62 8.00
CA VAL A 93 -0.87 2.43 7.14
C VAL A 93 -0.78 1.15 7.96
N TYR A 94 0.22 1.03 8.84
CA TYR A 94 0.38 -0.11 9.75
C TYR A 94 -0.86 -0.34 10.62
N THR A 95 -1.41 0.74 11.20
CA THR A 95 -2.61 0.68 12.04
C THR A 95 -3.83 0.19 11.23
N MET A 96 -4.01 0.67 9.99
CA MET A 96 -5.07 0.17 9.11
C MET A 96 -4.90 -1.33 8.84
N VAL A 97 -3.69 -1.77 8.46
CA VAL A 97 -3.46 -3.18 8.11
C VAL A 97 -3.70 -4.06 9.32
N LYS A 98 -3.23 -3.67 10.51
CA LYS A 98 -3.47 -4.38 11.76
C LYS A 98 -4.97 -4.50 12.08
N ASP A 99 -5.73 -3.41 11.97
CA ASP A 99 -7.19 -3.43 12.15
C ASP A 99 -7.89 -4.34 11.13
N PHE A 100 -7.50 -4.26 9.86
CA PHE A 100 -8.06 -5.07 8.79
C PHE A 100 -7.83 -6.56 9.01
N LYS A 101 -6.60 -6.94 9.40
CA LYS A 101 -6.29 -8.34 9.75
C LYS A 101 -7.10 -8.80 10.96
N ALA A 102 -7.22 -7.97 12.00
CA ALA A 102 -8.02 -8.29 13.19
C ALA A 102 -9.51 -8.50 12.89
N ARG A 103 -10.08 -7.77 11.93
CA ARG A 103 -11.50 -7.85 11.54
C ARG A 103 -11.78 -8.74 10.33
N GLY A 104 -10.77 -9.46 9.82
CA GLY A 104 -10.94 -10.36 8.67
C GLY A 104 -11.28 -9.63 7.36
N VAL A 105 -10.77 -8.41 7.17
CA VAL A 105 -10.75 -7.74 5.86
C VAL A 105 -9.67 -8.44 5.00
N PRO A 106 -9.96 -8.78 3.73
CA PRO A 106 -9.08 -9.62 2.92
C PRO A 106 -7.89 -8.85 2.35
N ILE A 107 -6.98 -8.39 3.20
CA ILE A 107 -5.70 -7.80 2.81
C ILE A 107 -4.59 -8.84 2.95
N ASP A 108 -3.93 -9.12 1.83
CA ASP A 108 -2.88 -10.14 1.76
C ASP A 108 -1.49 -9.53 1.75
N CYS A 109 -1.35 -8.29 1.25
CA CYS A 109 -0.05 -7.66 1.02
C CYS A 109 -0.06 -6.15 1.30
N VAL A 110 1.14 -5.64 1.56
CA VAL A 110 1.45 -4.21 1.52
C VAL A 110 2.60 -3.98 0.56
N GLY A 111 2.37 -3.13 -0.43
CA GLY A 111 3.35 -2.65 -1.40
C GLY A 111 4.03 -1.39 -0.90
N PHE A 112 5.35 -1.40 -0.96
CA PHE A 112 6.22 -0.24 -0.73
C PHE A 112 6.75 0.18 -2.09
N GLN A 113 6.32 1.36 -2.56
CA GLN A 113 6.77 1.89 -3.84
C GLN A 113 8.30 2.08 -3.85
N ALA A 114 8.91 2.41 -2.70
CA ALA A 114 10.35 2.48 -2.53
C ALA A 114 11.03 3.46 -3.50
N HIS A 115 10.40 4.63 -3.70
CA HIS A 115 10.98 5.75 -4.44
C HIS A 115 11.99 6.51 -3.59
N PHE A 116 13.28 6.31 -3.87
CA PHE A 116 14.36 6.92 -3.12
C PHE A 116 15.06 8.03 -3.90
N ASN A 117 15.40 9.11 -3.21
CA ASN A 117 16.19 10.22 -3.76
C ASN A 117 16.99 10.92 -2.64
N SER A 118 17.60 12.06 -2.92
CA SER A 118 18.39 12.81 -1.92
C SER A 118 17.54 13.44 -0.81
N GLY A 119 16.28 13.77 -1.09
CA GLY A 119 15.31 14.29 -0.11
C GLY A 119 14.54 13.20 0.64
N ASN A 120 14.46 12.00 0.07
CA ASN A 120 13.86 10.79 0.67
C ASN A 120 14.83 9.61 0.51
N PRO A 121 15.95 9.58 1.25
CA PRO A 121 16.92 8.49 1.14
C PRO A 121 16.34 7.20 1.74
N VAL A 122 16.94 6.06 1.40
CA VAL A 122 16.65 4.79 2.08
C VAL A 122 16.85 4.97 3.59
N PRO A 123 15.80 4.78 4.41
CA PRO A 123 15.90 5.04 5.83
C PRO A 123 16.66 3.92 6.55
N ASN A 124 17.40 4.24 7.60
CA ASN A 124 18.16 3.25 8.38
C ASN A 124 17.28 2.14 8.99
N ASN A 125 16.00 2.45 9.24
CA ASN A 125 15.00 1.51 9.76
C ASN A 125 14.17 0.84 8.65
N TYR A 126 14.59 0.90 7.38
CA TYR A 126 13.83 0.35 6.24
C TYR A 126 13.42 -1.11 6.47
N HIS A 127 14.38 -1.98 6.81
CA HIS A 127 14.09 -3.39 7.06
C HIS A 127 13.23 -3.62 8.31
N GLU A 128 13.35 -2.76 9.32
CA GLU A 128 12.48 -2.79 10.49
C GLU A 128 11.04 -2.51 10.07
N THR A 129 10.82 -1.48 9.24
CA THR A 129 9.52 -1.16 8.66
C THR A 129 8.93 -2.38 7.96
N LEU A 130 9.66 -2.98 7.02
CA LEU A 130 9.19 -4.16 6.28
C LEU A 130 8.86 -5.33 7.23
N GLN A 131 9.67 -5.54 8.27
CA GLN A 131 9.44 -6.62 9.24
C GLN A 131 8.16 -6.41 10.05
N HIS A 132 7.88 -5.18 10.52
CA HIS A 132 6.65 -4.89 11.26
C HIS A 132 5.40 -5.25 10.46
N PHE A 133 5.36 -4.95 9.16
CA PHE A 133 4.23 -5.34 8.32
C PHE A 133 4.18 -6.86 8.11
N ALA A 134 5.32 -7.51 7.87
CA ALA A 134 5.37 -8.97 7.75
C ALA A 134 4.86 -9.68 9.02
N ASP A 135 5.14 -9.13 10.20
CA ASP A 135 4.69 -9.66 11.50
C ASP A 135 3.16 -9.57 11.69
N LEU A 136 2.45 -8.75 10.89
CA LEU A 136 0.98 -8.77 10.82
C LEU A 136 0.41 -9.92 9.97
N GLY A 137 1.29 -10.75 9.37
CA GLY A 137 0.89 -11.86 8.52
C GLY A 137 0.38 -11.42 7.14
N VAL A 138 0.94 -10.34 6.60
CA VAL A 138 0.78 -9.92 5.21
C VAL A 138 2.11 -10.09 4.46
N ASP A 139 2.04 -10.36 3.17
CA ASP A 139 3.21 -10.32 2.30
C ASP A 139 3.69 -8.87 2.14
N VAL A 140 5.00 -8.67 2.08
CA VAL A 140 5.60 -7.35 1.82
C VAL A 140 6.17 -7.36 0.41
N GLN A 141 5.75 -6.39 -0.40
CA GLN A 141 6.17 -6.26 -1.80
C GLN A 141 6.92 -4.94 -1.99
N ILE A 142 8.07 -4.99 -2.67
CA ILE A 142 8.72 -3.80 -3.20
C ILE A 142 8.22 -3.64 -4.64
N THR A 143 7.47 -2.58 -4.91
CA THR A 143 6.60 -2.50 -6.09
C THR A 143 7.17 -1.62 -7.20
N GLU A 144 7.78 -0.48 -6.87
CA GLU A 144 8.12 0.57 -7.84
C GLU A 144 9.55 1.11 -7.66
N LEU A 145 10.46 0.29 -7.09
CA LEU A 145 11.80 0.72 -6.68
C LEU A 145 12.57 1.47 -7.77
N ASP A 146 12.88 2.73 -7.46
CA ASP A 146 13.87 3.53 -8.16
C ASP A 146 14.73 4.31 -7.14
N ILE A 147 15.92 4.70 -7.59
CA ILE A 147 16.87 5.49 -6.81
C ILE A 147 17.38 6.61 -7.69
N GLU A 148 16.87 7.82 -7.48
CA GLU A 148 17.30 9.00 -8.21
C GLU A 148 18.71 9.45 -7.76
N GLY A 149 19.53 9.86 -8.72
CA GLY A 149 20.86 10.40 -8.47
C GLY A 149 21.93 9.75 -9.33
N SER A 150 23.19 9.87 -8.90
CA SER A 150 24.34 9.26 -9.56
C SER A 150 25.52 9.07 -8.60
N GLY A 151 26.50 8.27 -8.98
CA GLY A 151 27.76 8.12 -8.25
C GLY A 151 27.63 7.34 -6.94
N SER A 152 28.52 7.61 -5.99
CA SER A 152 28.62 6.88 -4.72
C SER A 152 27.35 6.98 -3.87
N SER A 153 26.71 8.14 -3.83
CA SER A 153 25.47 8.34 -3.06
C SER A 153 24.34 7.43 -3.53
N GLN A 154 24.16 7.29 -4.85
CA GLN A 154 23.18 6.34 -5.41
C GLN A 154 23.56 4.90 -5.08
N ALA A 155 24.85 4.54 -5.17
CA ALA A 155 25.32 3.20 -4.85
C ALA A 155 25.11 2.83 -3.37
N GLU A 156 25.33 3.77 -2.45
CA GLU A 156 25.06 3.60 -1.01
C GLU A 156 23.58 3.37 -0.74
N GLN A 157 22.68 4.14 -1.38
CA GLN A 157 21.24 3.91 -1.28
C GLN A 157 20.84 2.53 -1.82
N TYR A 158 21.40 2.09 -2.95
CA TYR A 158 21.19 0.73 -3.47
C TYR A 158 21.65 -0.37 -2.51
N GLN A 159 22.71 -0.14 -1.74
CA GLN A 159 23.16 -1.09 -0.73
C GLN A 159 22.19 -1.15 0.45
N GLY A 160 21.69 0.00 0.90
CA GLY A 160 20.73 0.07 2.00
C GLY A 160 19.35 -0.53 1.70
N SER A 161 18.90 -0.54 0.45
CA SER A 161 17.60 -1.13 0.08
C SER A 161 17.65 -2.66 -0.02
N ARG A 162 18.84 -3.24 -0.17
CA ARG A 162 19.03 -4.69 -0.16
C ARG A 162 19.08 -5.18 1.28
N ARG A 163 18.34 -6.26 1.59
CA ARG A 163 18.54 -6.97 2.85
C ARG A 163 20.03 -7.28 3.03
N PRO A 164 20.64 -6.97 4.20
CA PRO A 164 21.98 -7.46 4.48
C PRO A 164 21.94 -8.97 4.30
N ALA A 165 22.95 -9.53 3.62
CA ALA A 165 23.08 -10.97 3.48
C ALA A 165 22.89 -11.59 4.87
N SER A 166 21.91 -12.48 5.02
CA SER A 166 21.73 -13.20 6.27
C SER A 166 23.08 -13.79 6.65
N PRO A 167 23.65 -13.48 7.83
CA PRO A 167 24.86 -14.17 8.25
C PRO A 167 24.50 -15.66 8.33
N SER A 168 25.29 -16.45 7.60
CA SER A 168 25.25 -17.91 7.59
C SER A 168 25.42 -18.50 8.98
#